data_AF-A0A0C2XBC3-F1
#
_entry.id   AF-A0A0C2XBC3-F1
#
_cell.length_a   1.000
_cell.length_b   1.000
_cell.length_c   1.000
_cell.angle_alpha   90.00
_cell.angle_beta   90.00
_cell.angle_gamma   90.00
#
_symmetry.space_group_name_H-M   'P 1'
#
loop_
_entity.id
_entity.type
_entity.pdbx_description
1 polymer ?
#
loop_
_entity_poly.entity_id
_entity_poly.type
_entity_poly.pdbx_seq_one_letter_code
_entity_poly.pdbx_strand_id
1 'polypeptide(L)'
;MPTTKRKHKPVEQKPTTDNAKVNSIIRDVHGTLPFASYTSAVAVHTTLLSFTALYLPRTAFLSEITRPQWDLAKQTSRDKPQSPFLNQLTLSPVSTLAWICLGVLFVQIWWGGWMTTWYIGNVVHGSDEEKKMQRVAYDKQKFKHLKSAAMLTLLASVVFHALLVLLGAPLTNCSTPFMSGPDCLSDHLHTRTYLLALLLALLTVPVPAYTLDAPSIFKSDSQSWERWLLWTRLFAERSVRNSIERALVYPVTGALTGCWIGAIPIALDWDRPWQAWPLTPAYGAICGYIVASLAAFTATAINIMAAEQLRAQATGTDTISKSKLKAKAI
;
A
#
# COMPACT_ATOMS: atom_id res chain seq x y z
N MET A 1 53.37 -33.39 -44.49
CA MET A 1 52.14 -32.55 -44.53
C MET A 1 51.32 -32.82 -43.29
N PRO A 2 51.18 -31.87 -42.34
CA PRO A 2 50.33 -32.06 -41.17
C PRO A 2 48.88 -31.65 -41.49
N THR A 3 47.92 -32.52 -41.20
CA THR A 3 46.48 -32.30 -41.40
C THR A 3 45.91 -31.45 -40.27
N THR A 4 45.47 -30.24 -40.60
CA THR A 4 44.88 -29.26 -39.68
C THR A 4 43.47 -29.71 -39.25
N LYS A 5 43.31 -30.07 -37.98
CA LYS A 5 42.00 -30.28 -37.35
C LYS A 5 41.26 -28.94 -37.23
N ARG A 6 40.17 -28.77 -37.98
CA ARG A 6 39.23 -27.62 -37.86
C ARG A 6 38.52 -27.69 -36.50
N LYS A 7 38.80 -26.74 -35.61
CA LYS A 7 38.00 -26.54 -34.38
C LYS A 7 36.63 -26.00 -34.77
N HIS A 8 35.56 -26.74 -34.46
CA HIS A 8 34.20 -26.22 -34.51
C HIS A 8 34.04 -25.16 -33.40
N LYS A 9 33.81 -23.91 -33.80
CA LYS A 9 33.32 -22.85 -32.90
C LYS A 9 31.87 -23.20 -32.53
N PRO A 10 31.46 -23.19 -31.25
CA PRO A 10 30.06 -23.31 -30.90
C PRO A 10 29.32 -22.08 -31.43
N VAL A 11 28.25 -22.33 -32.20
CA VAL A 11 27.37 -21.28 -32.72
C VAL A 11 26.57 -20.75 -31.53
N GLU A 12 26.89 -19.53 -31.11
CA GLU A 12 26.11 -18.81 -30.11
C GLU A 12 24.78 -18.40 -30.76
N GLN A 13 23.73 -19.18 -30.53
CA GLN A 13 22.38 -18.88 -31.01
C GLN A 13 21.83 -17.65 -30.30
N LYS A 14 21.63 -16.56 -31.06
CA LYS A 14 20.88 -15.38 -30.60
C LYS A 14 19.49 -15.85 -30.12
N PRO A 15 19.04 -15.50 -28.90
CA PRO A 15 17.75 -15.95 -28.40
C PRO A 15 16.64 -15.41 -29.32
N THR A 16 15.74 -16.29 -29.74
CA THR A 16 14.50 -15.92 -30.43
C THR A 16 13.66 -14.97 -29.58
N THR A 17 12.79 -14.19 -30.20
CA THR A 17 11.93 -13.19 -29.52
C THR A 17 11.12 -13.80 -28.37
N ASP A 18 10.68 -15.05 -28.51
CA ASP A 18 10.03 -15.82 -27.44
C ASP A 18 10.97 -16.16 -26.29
N ASN A 19 12.21 -16.58 -26.57
CA ASN A 19 13.20 -16.84 -25.54
C ASN A 19 13.60 -15.56 -24.77
N ALA A 20 13.62 -14.40 -25.43
CA ALA A 20 13.87 -13.12 -24.77
C ALA A 20 12.73 -12.73 -23.80
N LYS A 21 11.47 -12.95 -24.21
CA LYS A 21 10.28 -12.68 -23.40
C LYS A 21 10.12 -13.67 -22.24
N VAL A 22 10.45 -14.95 -22.47
CA VAL A 22 10.54 -15.97 -21.42
C VAL A 22 11.65 -15.63 -20.43
N ASN A 23 12.82 -15.22 -20.92
CA ASN A 23 13.92 -14.79 -20.06
C ASN A 23 13.61 -13.50 -19.28
N SER A 24 12.82 -12.56 -19.82
CA SER A 24 12.38 -11.39 -19.05
C SER A 24 11.38 -11.78 -17.96
N ILE A 25 10.41 -12.65 -18.26
CA ILE A 25 9.45 -13.16 -17.26
C ILE A 25 10.18 -13.95 -16.17
N ILE A 26 11.20 -14.75 -16.53
CA ILE A 26 12.02 -15.49 -15.57
C ILE A 26 12.94 -14.55 -14.77
N ARG A 27 13.46 -13.47 -15.37
CA ARG A 27 14.26 -12.44 -14.66
C ARG A 27 13.41 -11.62 -13.70
N ASP A 28 12.15 -11.35 -14.01
CA ASP A 28 11.19 -10.69 -13.10
C ASP A 28 10.92 -11.54 -11.83
N VAL A 29 11.29 -12.83 -11.84
CA VAL A 29 11.23 -13.71 -10.65
C VAL A 29 12.42 -13.47 -9.69
N HIS A 30 13.48 -12.79 -10.11
CA HIS A 30 14.56 -12.39 -9.20
C HIS A 30 14.13 -11.12 -8.44
N GLY A 31 13.64 -11.31 -7.20
CA GLY A 31 13.05 -10.26 -6.36
C GLY A 31 11.60 -10.57 -5.93
N THR A 32 11.18 -11.84 -5.96
CA THR A 32 9.82 -12.24 -5.58
C THR A 32 9.60 -12.23 -4.08
N LEU A 33 8.39 -11.83 -3.71
CA LEU A 33 7.86 -12.04 -2.36
C LEU A 33 7.74 -13.54 -2.10
N PRO A 34 8.03 -14.03 -0.87
CA PRO A 34 7.80 -15.41 -0.52
C PRO A 34 6.29 -15.71 -0.57
N PHE A 35 5.85 -16.44 -1.59
CA PHE A 35 4.44 -16.57 -1.96
C PHE A 35 3.54 -17.01 -0.79
N ALA A 36 3.92 -18.07 -0.07
CA ALA A 36 3.12 -18.61 1.03
C ALA A 36 2.96 -17.59 2.18
N SER A 37 4.06 -17.00 2.66
CA SER A 37 4.04 -16.02 3.75
C SER A 37 3.37 -14.71 3.32
N TYR A 38 3.54 -14.29 2.06
CA TYR A 38 2.91 -13.09 1.54
C TYR A 38 1.39 -13.26 1.43
N THR A 39 0.92 -14.40 0.95
CA THR A 39 -0.52 -14.70 0.85
C THR A 39 -1.22 -14.57 2.20
N SER A 40 -0.68 -15.24 3.23
CA SER A 40 -1.26 -15.21 4.57
C SER A 40 -1.19 -13.82 5.18
N ALA A 41 -0.06 -13.12 5.03
CA ALA A 41 0.11 -11.79 5.58
C ALA A 41 -0.80 -10.74 4.92
N VAL A 42 -1.02 -10.80 3.60
CA VAL A 42 -1.99 -9.92 2.91
C VAL A 42 -3.41 -10.18 3.38
N ALA A 43 -3.80 -11.45 3.55
CA ALA A 43 -5.11 -11.81 4.06
C ALA A 43 -5.33 -11.28 5.49
N VAL A 44 -4.33 -11.43 6.37
CA VAL A 44 -4.38 -10.88 7.73
C VAL A 44 -4.39 -9.34 7.70
N HIS A 45 -3.58 -8.72 6.84
CA HIS A 45 -3.51 -7.26 6.74
C HIS A 45 -4.85 -6.65 6.31
N THR A 46 -5.44 -7.18 5.25
CA THR A 46 -6.71 -6.68 4.71
C THR A 46 -7.87 -6.92 5.66
N THR A 47 -7.94 -8.09 6.31
CA THR A 47 -8.96 -8.37 7.33
C THR A 47 -8.79 -7.49 8.57
N LEU A 48 -7.57 -7.24 9.02
CA LEU A 48 -7.30 -6.36 10.15
C LEU A 48 -7.64 -4.89 9.83
N LEU A 49 -7.35 -4.41 8.61
CA LEU A 49 -7.79 -3.08 8.15
C LEU A 49 -9.33 -2.98 8.11
N SER A 50 -10.02 -4.00 7.59
CA SER A 50 -11.49 -4.04 7.62
C SER A 50 -12.02 -4.04 9.06
N PHE A 51 -11.38 -4.79 9.96
CA PHE A 51 -11.73 -4.82 11.37
C PHE A 51 -11.55 -3.45 12.03
N THR A 52 -10.39 -2.82 11.82
CA THR A 52 -10.09 -1.46 12.30
C THR A 52 -11.12 -0.45 11.80
N ALA A 53 -11.53 -0.53 10.54
CA ALA A 53 -12.47 0.42 9.95
C ALA A 53 -13.91 0.24 10.48
N LEU A 54 -14.34 -1.02 10.67
CA LEU A 54 -15.76 -1.34 10.92
C LEU A 54 -16.10 -1.61 12.38
N TYR A 55 -15.16 -2.14 13.18
CA TYR A 55 -15.43 -2.63 14.52
C TYR A 55 -14.71 -1.85 15.62
N LEU A 56 -13.51 -1.32 15.36
CA LEU A 56 -12.77 -0.57 16.38
C LEU A 56 -13.53 0.68 16.87
N PRO A 57 -14.13 1.53 16.00
CA PRO A 57 -14.94 2.68 16.43
C PRO A 57 -16.19 2.30 17.24
N ARG A 58 -16.63 1.04 17.14
CA ARG A 58 -17.86 0.54 17.77
C ARG A 58 -17.64 0.03 19.19
N THR A 59 -16.39 -0.03 19.66
CA THR A 59 -16.08 -0.53 20.99
C THR A 59 -16.56 0.44 22.08
N ALA A 60 -17.41 -0.07 22.98
CA ALA A 60 -18.19 0.73 23.93
C ALA A 60 -17.30 1.58 24.87
N PHE A 61 -16.22 0.99 25.40
CA PHE A 61 -15.26 1.64 26.29
C PHE A 61 -14.68 2.94 25.72
N LEU A 62 -14.50 3.00 24.40
CA LEU A 62 -13.86 4.11 23.71
C LEU A 62 -14.86 5.17 23.22
N SER A 63 -16.12 4.77 23.11
CA SER A 63 -17.21 5.64 22.68
C SER A 63 -17.69 6.60 23.77
N GLU A 64 -17.54 6.27 25.06
CA GLU A 64 -17.99 7.12 26.16
C GLU A 64 -17.11 8.37 26.37
N ILE A 65 -15.81 8.28 26.05
CA ILE A 65 -14.84 9.36 26.26
C ILE A 65 -15.04 10.54 25.28
N THR A 66 -15.69 10.29 24.14
CA THR A 66 -15.73 11.22 22.99
C THR A 66 -17.13 11.47 22.44
N ARG A 67 -18.17 10.92 23.08
CA ARG A 67 -19.57 11.11 22.66
C ARG A 67 -20.01 12.55 22.89
N PRO A 68 -20.37 13.30 21.83
CA PRO A 68 -21.24 14.44 21.99
C PRO A 68 -22.65 13.92 22.35
N GLN A 69 -23.35 14.66 23.21
CA GLN A 69 -24.71 14.34 23.64
C GLN A 69 -25.74 14.68 22.53
N TRP A 70 -25.66 14.02 21.37
CA TRP A 70 -26.60 14.22 20.27
C TRP A 70 -27.66 13.11 20.23
N ASP A 71 -28.94 13.52 20.09
CA ASP A 71 -30.06 12.60 19.89
C ASP A 71 -30.02 11.97 18.49
N LEU A 72 -29.82 10.65 18.43
CA LEU A 72 -29.83 9.86 17.19
C LEU A 72 -31.16 10.01 16.41
N ALA A 73 -32.26 10.30 17.12
CA ALA A 73 -33.58 10.55 16.54
C ALA A 73 -33.65 11.86 15.72
N LYS A 74 -32.72 12.80 15.91
CA LYS A 74 -32.64 14.06 15.14
C LYS A 74 -31.79 13.93 13.87
N GLN A 75 -30.98 12.87 13.74
CA GLN A 75 -30.08 12.67 12.59
C GLN A 75 -30.63 11.73 11.51
N THR A 76 -31.71 11.00 11.79
CA THR A 76 -32.29 10.05 10.83
C THR A 76 -33.76 10.37 10.58
N SER A 77 -34.14 10.59 9.32
CA SER A 77 -35.53 10.79 8.93
C SER A 77 -36.34 9.50 9.16
N ARG A 78 -37.54 9.62 9.74
CA ARG A 78 -38.49 8.51 9.93
C ARG A 78 -38.78 7.72 8.63
N ASP A 79 -38.76 8.41 7.49
CA ASP A 79 -39.10 7.83 6.19
C ASP A 79 -37.99 6.97 5.57
N LYS A 80 -36.76 7.07 6.10
CA LYS A 80 -35.64 6.28 5.59
C LYS A 80 -34.67 5.91 6.71
N PRO A 81 -34.94 4.85 7.48
CA PRO A 81 -34.17 4.49 8.66
C PRO A 81 -32.73 4.06 8.30
N GLN A 82 -31.77 4.41 9.17
CA GLN A 82 -30.39 3.94 9.08
C GLN A 82 -30.26 2.57 9.75
N SER A 83 -29.40 1.71 9.21
CA SER A 83 -29.12 0.41 9.83
C SER A 83 -28.48 0.60 11.22
N PRO A 84 -28.87 -0.18 12.25
CA PRO A 84 -28.28 -0.11 13.59
C PRO A 84 -26.75 -0.25 13.61
N PHE A 85 -26.19 -0.99 12.64
CA PHE A 85 -24.76 -1.17 12.46
C PHE A 85 -24.02 0.16 12.26
N LEU A 86 -24.56 1.04 11.41
CA LEU A 86 -23.91 2.31 11.04
C LEU A 86 -24.05 3.38 12.12
N ASN A 87 -25.04 3.27 13.01
CA ASN A 87 -25.30 4.30 14.03
C ASN A 87 -24.05 4.63 14.84
N GLN A 88 -23.32 3.60 15.29
CA GLN A 88 -22.10 3.80 16.08
C GLN A 88 -20.95 4.44 15.29
N LEU A 89 -20.89 4.21 13.98
CA LEU A 89 -19.85 4.72 13.08
C LEU A 89 -20.15 6.18 12.67
N THR A 90 -21.41 6.59 12.69
CA THR A 90 -21.83 7.94 12.25
C THR A 90 -22.10 8.90 13.40
N LEU A 91 -22.25 8.41 14.62
CA LEU A 91 -22.52 9.23 15.82
C LEU A 91 -21.49 10.36 16.01
N SER A 92 -20.21 10.05 15.87
CA SER A 92 -19.14 11.05 15.96
C SER A 92 -18.05 10.78 14.92
N PRO A 93 -17.99 11.58 13.83
CA PRO A 93 -16.98 11.41 12.78
C PRO A 93 -15.55 11.56 13.32
N VAL A 94 -15.34 12.47 14.28
CA VAL A 94 -14.01 12.72 14.89
C VAL A 94 -13.51 11.49 15.64
N SER A 95 -14.31 10.93 16.54
CA SER A 95 -13.93 9.73 17.32
C SER A 95 -13.68 8.55 16.39
N THR A 96 -14.60 8.33 15.43
CA THR A 96 -14.48 7.26 14.45
C THR A 96 -13.17 7.33 13.69
N LEU A 97 -12.81 8.50 13.15
CA LEU A 97 -11.55 8.66 12.46
C LEU A 97 -10.33 8.56 13.38
N ALA A 98 -10.39 9.09 14.60
CA ALA A 98 -9.28 9.00 15.55
C ALA A 98 -8.93 7.53 15.87
N TRP A 99 -9.94 6.69 16.09
CA TRP A 99 -9.76 5.26 16.32
C TRP A 99 -9.28 4.52 15.08
N ILE A 100 -9.81 4.87 13.91
CA ILE A 100 -9.32 4.34 12.64
C ILE A 100 -7.84 4.68 12.46
N CYS A 101 -7.42 5.94 12.66
CA CYS A 101 -6.03 6.36 12.57
C CYS A 101 -5.14 5.58 13.54
N LEU A 102 -5.58 5.42 14.80
CA LEU A 102 -4.83 4.66 15.79
C LEU A 102 -4.69 3.18 15.39
N GLY A 103 -5.77 2.54 14.96
CA GLY A 103 -5.72 1.15 14.52
C GLY A 103 -4.85 0.98 13.28
N VAL A 104 -5.03 1.84 12.26
CA VAL A 104 -4.25 1.82 11.02
C VAL A 104 -2.76 2.02 11.34
N LEU A 105 -2.39 2.90 12.27
CA LEU A 105 -1.01 3.05 12.71
C LEU A 105 -0.40 1.71 13.15
N PHE A 106 -1.06 0.96 14.03
CA PHE A 106 -0.57 -0.34 14.49
C PHE A 106 -0.49 -1.37 13.36
N VAL A 107 -1.53 -1.41 12.52
CA VAL A 107 -1.58 -2.32 11.36
C VAL A 107 -0.44 -2.05 10.38
N GLN A 108 -0.17 -0.79 10.09
CA GLN A 108 0.89 -0.38 9.16
C GLN A 108 2.29 -0.58 9.73
N ILE A 109 2.49 -0.42 11.06
CA ILE A 109 3.75 -0.79 11.72
C ILE A 109 4.01 -2.29 11.58
N TRP A 110 3.01 -3.12 11.84
CA TRP A 110 3.11 -4.57 11.70
C TRP A 110 3.37 -4.98 10.24
N TRP A 111 2.60 -4.43 9.29
CA TRP A 111 2.74 -4.70 7.87
C TRP A 111 4.10 -4.25 7.31
N GLY A 112 4.56 -3.07 7.71
CA GLY A 112 5.88 -2.55 7.38
C GLY A 112 7.00 -3.48 7.84
N GLY A 113 6.88 -4.10 9.02
CA GLY A 113 7.84 -5.11 9.51
C GLY A 113 8.02 -6.30 8.56
N TRP A 114 6.92 -6.85 8.07
CA TRP A 114 6.94 -7.94 7.08
C TRP A 114 7.55 -7.50 5.76
N MET A 115 7.08 -6.36 5.22
CA MET A 115 7.57 -5.83 3.94
C MET A 115 9.07 -5.54 3.97
N THR A 116 9.57 -4.97 5.05
CA THR A 116 11.00 -4.66 5.23
C THR A 116 11.83 -5.95 5.29
N THR A 117 11.34 -6.96 6.01
CA THR A 117 12.02 -8.26 6.11
C THR A 117 12.16 -8.92 4.74
N TRP A 118 11.12 -8.87 3.91
CA TRP A 118 11.16 -9.42 2.55
C TRP A 118 12.00 -8.58 1.60
N TYR A 119 12.00 -7.25 1.76
CA TYR A 119 12.84 -6.35 0.97
C TYR A 119 14.33 -6.62 1.22
N ILE A 120 14.76 -6.64 2.49
CA ILE A 120 16.16 -6.94 2.87
C ILE A 120 16.55 -8.34 2.36
N GLY A 121 15.66 -9.33 2.50
CA GLY A 121 15.92 -10.68 2.00
C GLY A 121 16.17 -10.79 0.50
N ASN A 122 15.60 -9.88 -0.30
CA ASN A 122 15.75 -9.86 -1.76
C ASN A 122 16.93 -8.98 -2.23
N VAL A 123 17.25 -7.90 -1.51
CA VAL A 123 18.38 -7.02 -1.87
C VAL A 123 19.72 -7.72 -1.58
N VAL A 124 19.80 -8.50 -0.49
CA VAL A 124 21.04 -9.17 -0.09
C VAL A 124 21.27 -10.44 -0.91
N HIS A 125 22.11 -10.30 -1.94
CA HIS A 125 22.65 -11.42 -2.69
C HIS A 125 23.85 -11.98 -1.92
N GLY A 126 23.74 -13.20 -1.42
CA GLY A 126 24.77 -13.79 -0.56
C GLY A 126 24.36 -15.07 0.13
N SER A 127 25.30 -15.64 0.88
CA SER A 127 25.08 -16.79 1.76
C SER A 127 24.05 -16.46 2.85
N ASP A 128 23.42 -17.48 3.43
CA ASP A 128 22.43 -17.27 4.49
C ASP A 128 23.00 -16.54 5.72
N GLU A 129 24.31 -16.69 5.97
CA GLU A 129 25.01 -15.96 7.03
C GLU A 129 25.12 -14.46 6.75
N GLU A 130 25.38 -14.06 5.50
CA GLU A 130 25.41 -12.64 5.11
C GLU A 130 24.02 -11.99 5.25
N LYS A 131 22.97 -12.72 4.90
CA LYS A 131 21.58 -12.27 5.11
C LYS A 131 21.26 -12.09 6.60
N LYS A 132 21.72 -13.00 7.46
CA LYS A 132 21.56 -12.88 8.93
C LYS A 132 22.32 -11.67 9.48
N MET A 133 23.57 -11.47 9.07
CA MET A 133 24.38 -10.33 9.52
C MET A 133 23.73 -9.00 9.14
N GLN A 134 23.20 -8.86 7.92
CA GLN A 134 22.51 -7.65 7.51
C GLN A 134 21.21 -7.41 8.27
N ARG A 135 20.43 -8.47 8.57
CA ARG A 135 19.24 -8.34 9.43
C ARG A 135 19.60 -7.84 10.82
N VAL A 136 20.65 -8.38 11.43
CA VAL A 136 21.14 -7.92 12.74
C VAL A 136 21.58 -6.46 12.68
N ALA A 137 22.28 -6.05 11.62
CA ALA A 137 22.68 -4.66 11.42
C ALA A 137 21.46 -3.72 11.24
N TYR A 138 20.45 -4.17 10.50
CA TYR A 138 19.19 -3.44 10.34
C TYR A 138 18.43 -3.33 11.66
N ASP A 139 18.34 -4.41 12.44
CA ASP A 139 17.68 -4.43 13.74
C ASP A 139 18.31 -3.43 14.72
N LYS A 140 19.64 -3.28 14.70
CA LYS A 140 20.34 -2.24 15.49
C LYS A 140 19.90 -0.82 15.11
N GLN A 141 19.51 -0.60 13.85
CA GLN A 141 19.07 0.71 13.35
C GLN A 141 17.54 0.83 13.24
N LYS A 142 16.77 -0.19 13.64
CA LYS A 142 15.32 -0.26 13.47
C LYS A 142 14.59 0.97 14.01
N PHE A 143 14.97 1.43 15.21
CA PHE A 143 14.37 2.62 15.83
C PHE A 143 14.63 3.89 15.02
N LYS A 144 15.81 4.01 14.40
CA LYS A 144 16.17 5.14 13.54
C LYS A 144 15.31 5.15 12.26
N HIS A 145 15.16 3.99 11.62
CA HIS A 145 14.30 3.84 10.44
C HIS A 145 12.84 4.14 10.77
N LEU A 146 12.34 3.61 11.89
CA LEU A 146 10.97 3.85 12.35
C LEU A 146 10.73 5.34 12.67
N LYS A 147 11.66 5.99 13.37
CA LYS A 147 11.58 7.43 13.64
C LYS A 147 11.58 8.25 12.34
N SER A 148 12.40 7.87 11.37
CA SER A 148 12.45 8.54 10.07
C SER A 148 11.15 8.39 9.30
N ALA A 149 10.57 7.18 9.27
CA ALA A 149 9.28 6.92 8.64
C ALA A 149 8.14 7.68 9.33
N ALA A 150 8.15 7.73 10.67
CA ALA A 150 7.17 8.49 11.45
C ALA A 150 7.26 10.00 11.15
N MET A 151 8.47 10.57 11.11
CA MET A 151 8.67 11.98 10.76
C MET A 151 8.19 12.29 9.34
N LEU A 152 8.49 11.43 8.36
CA LEU A 152 7.99 11.62 7.00
C LEU A 152 6.47 11.51 6.92
N THR A 153 5.86 10.61 7.71
CA THR A 153 4.40 10.46 7.77
C THR A 153 3.73 11.70 8.38
N LEU A 154 4.31 12.27 9.43
CA LEU A 154 3.81 13.53 10.03
C LEU A 154 3.97 14.71 9.07
N LEU A 155 5.08 14.79 8.34
CA LEU A 155 5.26 15.81 7.30
C LEU A 155 4.23 15.65 6.18
N ALA A 156 4.02 14.41 5.73
CA ALA A 156 3.04 14.08 4.70
C ALA A 156 1.61 14.38 5.14
N SER A 157 1.25 14.20 6.41
CA SER A 157 -0.11 14.54 6.89
C SER A 157 -0.38 16.05 6.82
N VAL A 158 0.63 16.89 7.07
CA VAL A 158 0.53 18.34 6.87
C VAL A 158 0.36 18.69 5.39
N VAL A 159 1.13 18.04 4.51
CA VAL A 159 1.02 18.24 3.05
C VAL A 159 -0.35 17.78 2.54
N PHE A 160 -0.84 16.61 2.95
CA PHE A 160 -2.17 16.13 2.59
C PHE A 160 -3.27 17.05 3.14
N HIS A 161 -3.10 17.61 4.34
CA HIS A 161 -4.05 18.56 4.90
C HIS A 161 -4.15 19.81 4.01
N ALA A 162 -3.00 20.40 3.64
CA ALA A 162 -2.96 21.52 2.72
C ALA A 162 -3.57 21.18 1.35
N LEU A 163 -3.28 20.00 0.79
CA LEU A 163 -3.86 19.56 -0.48
C LEU A 163 -5.37 19.38 -0.42
N LEU A 164 -5.88 18.71 0.62
CA LEU A 164 -7.33 18.53 0.81
C LEU A 164 -8.05 19.87 0.88
N VAL A 165 -7.47 20.80 1.64
CA VAL A 165 -7.96 22.18 1.79
C VAL A 165 -7.98 22.92 0.45
N LEU A 166 -6.91 22.84 -0.33
CA LEU A 166 -6.84 23.43 -1.67
C LEU A 166 -7.88 22.83 -2.63
N LEU A 167 -8.21 21.55 -2.45
CA LEU A 167 -9.25 20.85 -3.20
C LEU A 167 -10.67 21.08 -2.65
N GLY A 168 -10.85 22.04 -1.74
CA GLY A 168 -12.15 22.47 -1.23
C GLY A 168 -12.60 21.79 0.07
N ALA A 169 -11.71 21.08 0.77
CA ALA A 169 -12.03 20.57 2.09
C ALA A 169 -12.22 21.73 3.09
N PRO A 170 -13.18 21.61 4.01
CA PRO A 170 -13.48 22.69 4.94
C PRO A 170 -12.33 22.94 5.93
N LEU A 171 -11.96 24.22 6.05
CA LEU A 171 -10.88 24.74 6.92
C LEU A 171 -11.38 25.34 8.23
N THR A 172 -12.42 26.16 8.16
CA THR A 172 -12.94 26.92 9.29
C THR A 172 -14.41 26.61 9.48
N ASN A 173 -14.87 26.84 10.70
CA ASN A 173 -16.24 26.56 11.07
C ASN A 173 -17.27 27.49 10.40
N CYS A 174 -16.82 28.50 9.64
CA CYS A 174 -17.60 29.45 8.86
C CYS A 174 -16.78 29.91 7.65
N SER A 175 -16.97 29.32 6.47
CA SER A 175 -16.40 29.88 5.23
C SER A 175 -17.30 29.58 4.03
N THR A 176 -18.55 30.02 4.11
CA THR A 176 -19.17 30.62 2.93
C THR A 176 -19.54 32.06 3.29
N PRO A 177 -19.15 33.08 2.48
CA PRO A 177 -19.54 34.47 2.71
C PRO A 177 -21.04 34.74 2.50
N PHE A 178 -21.81 33.72 2.08
CA PHE A 178 -23.21 33.86 1.64
C PHE A 178 -24.23 33.29 2.64
N MET A 179 -23.79 32.63 3.71
CA MET A 179 -24.68 32.01 4.70
C MET A 179 -24.30 32.45 6.13
N SER A 180 -24.58 33.71 6.44
CA SER A 180 -24.55 34.25 7.79
C SER A 180 -25.88 33.93 8.49
N GLY A 181 -26.07 32.68 8.90
CA GLY A 181 -27.17 32.26 9.77
C GLY A 181 -26.72 32.05 11.22
N PRO A 182 -27.60 32.16 12.22
CA PRO A 182 -27.28 31.96 13.65
C PRO A 182 -26.96 30.51 14.04
N ASP A 183 -27.02 29.56 13.10
CA ASP A 183 -26.83 28.13 13.33
C ASP A 183 -25.40 27.63 13.02
N CYS A 184 -24.39 28.51 13.17
CA CYS A 184 -22.98 28.13 13.11
C CYS A 184 -22.57 27.37 14.38
N LEU A 185 -23.20 26.21 14.63
CA LEU A 185 -22.77 25.27 15.67
C LEU A 185 -21.52 24.54 15.17
N SER A 186 -20.42 25.23 15.39
CA SER A 186 -19.06 25.03 14.90
C SER A 186 -18.29 23.92 15.63
N ASP A 187 -18.60 22.65 15.40
CA ASP A 187 -17.84 21.55 16.02
C ASP A 187 -16.76 20.93 15.10
N HIS A 188 -15.51 21.33 15.35
CA HIS A 188 -14.26 20.62 15.01
C HIS A 188 -14.06 20.19 13.54
N LEU A 189 -14.49 21.01 12.57
CA LEU A 189 -14.37 20.68 11.15
C LEU A 189 -12.90 20.64 10.65
N HIS A 190 -12.05 21.50 11.20
CA HIS A 190 -10.60 21.48 10.98
C HIS A 190 -9.96 20.15 11.45
N THR A 191 -10.35 19.68 12.64
CA THR A 191 -9.87 18.40 13.22
C THR A 191 -10.26 17.23 12.33
N ARG A 192 -11.49 17.24 11.81
CA ARG A 192 -11.99 16.24 10.87
C ARG A 192 -11.14 16.17 9.60
N THR A 193 -10.90 17.31 8.95
CA THR A 193 -10.07 17.38 7.74
C THR A 193 -8.62 16.95 8.02
N TYR A 194 -8.06 17.32 9.17
CA TYR A 194 -6.72 16.87 9.57
C TYR A 194 -6.66 15.36 9.84
N LEU A 195 -7.68 14.78 10.49
CA LEU A 195 -7.73 13.33 10.72
C LEU A 195 -7.82 12.54 9.41
N LEU A 196 -8.55 13.03 8.40
CA LEU A 196 -8.53 12.44 7.06
C LEU A 196 -7.13 12.52 6.44
N ALA A 197 -6.47 13.68 6.53
CA ALA A 197 -5.11 13.85 6.03
C ALA A 197 -4.10 12.91 6.73
N LEU A 198 -4.25 12.74 8.04
CA LEU A 198 -3.46 11.81 8.84
C LEU A 198 -3.72 10.36 8.41
N LEU A 199 -4.98 9.97 8.18
CA LEU A 199 -5.33 8.65 7.68
C LEU A 199 -4.68 8.38 6.30
N LEU A 200 -4.76 9.35 5.38
CA LEU A 200 -4.10 9.23 4.08
C LEU A 200 -2.58 9.09 4.23
N ALA A 201 -1.96 9.88 5.10
CA ALA A 201 -0.53 9.75 5.37
C ALA A 201 -0.19 8.36 5.93
N LEU A 202 -0.96 7.87 6.91
CA LEU A 202 -0.79 6.55 7.51
C LEU A 202 -0.97 5.40 6.52
N LEU A 203 -1.88 5.53 5.56
CA LEU A 203 -2.04 4.51 4.51
C LEU A 203 -0.93 4.59 3.46
N THR A 204 -0.44 5.78 3.14
CA THR A 204 0.40 5.97 1.93
C THR A 204 1.90 5.98 2.19
N VAL A 205 2.36 6.51 3.33
CA VAL A 205 3.76 6.83 3.56
C VAL A 205 4.52 5.84 4.45
N PRO A 206 4.01 5.37 5.60
CA PRO A 206 4.86 4.70 6.59
C PRO A 206 5.47 3.40 6.08
N VAL A 207 4.73 2.62 5.28
CA VAL A 207 5.24 1.33 4.78
C VAL A 207 6.31 1.53 3.69
N PRO A 208 6.11 2.35 2.64
CA PRO A 208 7.20 2.70 1.73
C PRO A 208 8.39 3.35 2.43
N ALA A 209 8.15 4.26 3.39
CA ALA A 209 9.21 4.95 4.14
C ALA A 209 10.01 4.03 5.06
N TYR A 210 9.38 3.02 5.63
CA TYR A 210 10.06 2.06 6.50
C TYR A 210 10.80 0.97 5.71
N THR A 211 10.32 0.65 4.51
CA THR A 211 10.88 -0.42 3.65
C THR A 211 12.02 0.07 2.77
N LEU A 212 11.86 1.24 2.14
CA LEU A 212 12.82 1.82 1.18
C LEU A 212 13.72 2.89 1.79
N ASP A 213 13.52 3.19 3.08
CA ASP A 213 13.97 4.40 3.76
C ASP A 213 13.34 5.70 3.23
N ALA A 214 13.15 6.64 4.15
CA ALA A 214 12.75 8.00 3.81
C ALA A 214 13.88 8.72 3.06
N PRO A 215 13.59 9.43 1.95
CA PRO A 215 14.58 10.28 1.29
C PRO A 215 14.93 11.44 2.23
N SER A 216 16.22 11.62 2.53
CA SER A 216 16.66 12.77 3.32
C SER A 216 16.71 14.00 2.43
N ILE A 217 15.78 14.93 2.65
CA ILE A 217 15.63 16.16 1.86
C ILE A 217 16.84 17.10 2.01
N PHE A 218 17.50 17.06 3.17
CA PHE A 218 18.54 18.03 3.54
C PHE A 218 19.98 17.51 3.43
N LYS A 219 20.20 16.27 2.97
CA LYS A 219 21.53 15.69 2.84
C LYS A 219 21.93 15.49 1.39
N SER A 220 23.03 16.10 0.99
CA SER A 220 23.64 16.00 -0.35
C SER A 220 24.53 14.75 -0.50
N ASP A 221 24.06 13.59 -0.06
CA ASP A 221 24.79 12.32 -0.22
C ASP A 221 24.31 11.59 -1.49
N SER A 222 25.20 10.87 -2.17
CA SER A 222 24.85 10.06 -3.36
C SER A 222 23.75 9.04 -3.07
N GLN A 223 23.79 8.40 -1.90
CA GLN A 223 22.77 7.45 -1.45
C GLN A 223 21.40 8.10 -1.24
N SER A 224 21.35 9.37 -0.84
CA SER A 224 20.10 10.13 -0.70
C SER A 224 19.47 10.42 -2.05
N TRP A 225 20.30 10.70 -3.06
CA TRP A 225 19.84 10.92 -4.44
C TRP A 225 19.27 9.65 -5.06
N GLU A 226 19.93 8.50 -4.87
CA GLU A 226 19.42 7.19 -5.33
C GLU A 226 18.04 6.88 -4.75
N ARG A 227 17.84 7.15 -3.45
CA ARG A 227 16.53 7.00 -2.78
C ARG A 227 15.49 7.92 -3.38
N TRP A 228 15.84 9.18 -3.64
CA TRP A 228 14.92 10.13 -4.24
C TRP A 228 14.48 9.68 -5.65
N LEU A 229 15.42 9.26 -6.50
CA LEU A 229 15.12 8.71 -7.82
C LEU A 229 14.27 7.45 -7.75
N LEU A 230 14.51 6.58 -6.76
CA LEU A 230 13.69 5.39 -6.52
C LEU A 230 12.24 5.76 -6.19
N TRP A 231 12.03 6.71 -5.28
CA TRP A 231 10.69 7.19 -4.93
C TRP A 231 9.99 7.84 -6.13
N THR A 232 10.69 8.68 -6.88
CA THR A 232 10.16 9.31 -8.10
C THR A 232 9.74 8.25 -9.13
N ARG A 233 10.60 7.26 -9.41
CA ARG A 233 10.27 6.15 -10.33
C ARG A 233 9.03 5.38 -9.88
N LEU A 234 8.93 5.07 -8.59
CA LEU A 234 7.84 4.24 -8.07
C LEU A 234 6.51 4.97 -8.02
N PHE A 235 6.49 6.22 -7.52
CA PHE A 235 5.25 6.94 -7.24
C PHE A 235 4.88 7.97 -8.31
N ALA A 236 5.85 8.65 -8.92
CA ALA A 236 5.59 9.63 -9.98
C ALA A 236 5.55 8.97 -11.37
N GLU A 237 6.54 8.15 -11.72
CA GLU A 237 6.60 7.48 -13.03
C GLU A 237 5.75 6.19 -13.08
N ARG A 238 5.30 5.67 -11.93
CA ARG A 238 4.56 4.40 -11.78
C ARG A 238 5.27 3.19 -12.41
N SER A 239 6.59 3.22 -12.53
CA SER A 239 7.36 2.12 -13.10
C SER A 239 7.61 1.05 -12.03
N VAL A 240 6.68 0.10 -11.91
CA VAL A 240 6.79 -1.05 -11.00
C VAL A 240 7.49 -2.20 -11.71
N ARG A 241 8.62 -2.67 -11.17
CA ARG A 241 9.43 -3.75 -11.75
C ARG A 241 9.30 -5.05 -10.95
N ASN A 242 9.28 -4.93 -9.63
CA ASN A 242 9.33 -6.09 -8.74
C ASN A 242 7.98 -6.34 -8.05
N SER A 243 7.80 -7.57 -7.54
CA SER A 243 6.60 -7.93 -6.77
C SER A 243 6.49 -7.11 -5.46
N ILE A 244 7.61 -6.83 -4.80
CA ILE A 244 7.66 -5.95 -3.62
C ILE A 244 7.21 -4.54 -3.97
N GLU A 245 7.73 -3.97 -5.06
CA GLU A 245 7.36 -2.63 -5.53
C GLU A 245 5.86 -2.55 -5.84
N ARG A 246 5.28 -3.61 -6.41
CA ARG A 246 3.85 -3.69 -6.66
C ARG A 246 3.04 -3.65 -5.38
N ALA A 247 3.45 -4.44 -4.39
CA ALA A 247 2.84 -4.49 -3.06
C ALA A 247 2.99 -3.17 -2.28
N LEU A 248 3.95 -2.31 -2.63
CA LEU A 248 4.10 -0.96 -2.07
C LEU A 248 3.26 0.08 -2.82
N VAL A 249 3.31 0.09 -4.16
CA VAL A 249 2.71 1.17 -4.97
C VAL A 249 1.20 1.02 -5.12
N TYR A 250 0.69 -0.19 -5.36
CA TYR A 250 -0.74 -0.37 -5.64
C TYR A 250 -1.61 0.08 -4.47
N PRO A 251 -1.36 -0.32 -3.21
CA PRO A 251 -2.19 0.13 -2.08
C PRO A 251 -2.21 1.65 -1.91
N VAL A 252 -1.07 2.32 -2.13
CA VAL A 252 -0.96 3.78 -2.09
C VAL A 252 -1.86 4.42 -3.15
N THR A 253 -1.75 3.95 -4.40
CA THR A 253 -2.60 4.46 -5.47
C THR A 253 -4.07 4.19 -5.22
N GLY A 254 -4.41 3.00 -4.70
CA GLY A 254 -5.77 2.62 -4.33
C GLY A 254 -6.35 3.47 -3.22
N ALA A 255 -5.55 3.83 -2.21
CA ALA A 255 -6.01 4.70 -1.12
C ALA A 255 -6.35 6.11 -1.61
N LEU A 256 -5.50 6.68 -2.47
CA LEU A 256 -5.72 8.02 -3.01
C LEU A 256 -6.93 8.04 -3.97
N THR A 257 -7.04 7.07 -4.87
CA THR A 257 -8.18 6.98 -5.79
C THR A 257 -9.47 6.66 -5.05
N GLY A 258 -9.41 5.75 -4.08
CA GLY A 258 -10.54 5.39 -3.22
C GLY A 258 -11.03 6.57 -2.37
N CYS A 259 -10.12 7.36 -1.81
CA CYS A 259 -10.47 8.59 -1.10
C CYS A 259 -11.20 9.57 -2.00
N TRP A 260 -10.69 9.77 -3.23
CA TRP A 260 -11.29 10.68 -4.19
C TRP A 260 -12.68 10.21 -4.64
N ILE A 261 -12.84 8.92 -4.98
CA ILE A 261 -14.15 8.32 -5.29
C ILE A 261 -15.11 8.44 -4.09
N GLY A 262 -14.59 8.29 -2.88
CA GLY A 262 -15.36 8.44 -1.64
C GLY A 262 -15.89 9.86 -1.39
N ALA A 263 -15.47 10.87 -2.15
CA ALA A 263 -16.07 12.20 -2.12
C ALA A 263 -17.36 12.30 -2.95
N ILE A 264 -17.56 11.42 -3.95
CA ILE A 264 -18.74 11.45 -4.83
C ILE A 264 -20.05 11.34 -4.04
N PRO A 265 -20.20 10.43 -3.05
CA PRO A 265 -21.44 10.34 -2.28
C PRO A 265 -21.77 11.62 -1.50
N ILE A 266 -20.80 12.47 -1.19
CA ILE A 266 -21.03 13.74 -0.50
C ILE A 266 -21.72 14.72 -1.45
N ALA A 267 -21.23 14.83 -2.68
CA ALA A 267 -21.81 15.72 -3.69
C ALA A 267 -23.24 15.32 -4.11
N LEU A 268 -23.59 14.03 -3.96
CA LEU A 268 -24.91 13.51 -4.29
C LEU A 268 -25.97 13.80 -3.21
N ASP A 269 -25.54 14.26 -2.04
CA ASP A 269 -26.35 14.78 -0.93
C ASP A 269 -27.67 14.03 -0.70
N TRP A 270 -27.57 12.83 -0.12
CA TRP A 270 -28.73 12.03 0.24
C TRP A 270 -29.23 12.36 1.66
N ASP A 271 -28.71 13.45 2.26
CA ASP A 271 -28.98 13.92 3.63
C ASP A 271 -28.78 12.83 4.70
N ARG A 272 -27.69 12.05 4.60
CA ARG A 272 -27.44 10.92 5.50
C ARG A 272 -26.30 11.15 6.48
N PRO A 273 -26.43 10.64 7.72
CA PRO A 273 -25.36 10.77 8.71
C PRO A 273 -24.07 10.05 8.29
N TRP A 274 -24.14 9.03 7.42
CA TRP A 274 -22.96 8.38 6.87
C TRP A 274 -22.25 9.21 5.78
N GLN A 275 -22.91 10.22 5.19
CA GLN A 275 -22.31 11.20 4.25
C GLN A 275 -21.56 12.32 4.97
N ALA A 276 -21.58 12.36 6.31
CA ALA A 276 -20.91 13.40 7.07
C ALA A 276 -19.41 13.45 6.74
N TRP A 277 -18.89 14.63 6.45
CA TRP A 277 -17.46 14.82 6.21
C TRP A 277 -16.66 14.43 7.46
N PRO A 278 -15.57 13.65 7.35
CA PRO A 278 -14.97 13.02 6.16
C PRO A 278 -15.13 11.48 6.17
N LEU A 279 -16.29 10.96 6.56
CA LEU A 279 -16.51 9.52 6.68
C LEU A 279 -16.38 8.81 5.32
N THR A 280 -17.11 9.26 4.31
CA THR A 280 -17.11 8.57 3.01
C THR A 280 -15.75 8.57 2.30
N PRO A 281 -14.94 9.66 2.30
CA PRO A 281 -13.58 9.61 1.74
C PRO A 281 -12.64 8.76 2.59
N ALA A 282 -12.79 8.75 3.92
CA ALA A 282 -11.98 7.90 4.80
C ALA A 282 -12.21 6.40 4.54
N TYR A 283 -13.48 5.97 4.48
CA TYR A 283 -13.82 4.59 4.14
C TYR A 283 -13.44 4.26 2.69
N GLY A 284 -13.63 5.20 1.76
CA GLY A 284 -13.15 5.08 0.38
C GLY A 284 -11.66 4.82 0.30
N ALA A 285 -10.84 5.55 1.08
CA ALA A 285 -9.40 5.36 1.14
C ALA A 285 -9.01 3.96 1.64
N ILE A 286 -9.65 3.48 2.72
CA ILE A 286 -9.36 2.15 3.27
C ILE A 286 -9.81 1.05 2.30
N CYS A 287 -11.01 1.16 1.74
CA CYS A 287 -11.51 0.21 0.75
C CYS A 287 -10.63 0.17 -0.49
N GLY A 288 -10.24 1.33 -1.03
CA GLY A 288 -9.34 1.43 -2.16
C GLY A 288 -7.95 0.84 -1.86
N TYR A 289 -7.40 1.09 -0.66
CA TYR A 289 -6.16 0.47 -0.19
C TYR A 289 -6.28 -1.07 -0.18
N ILE A 290 -7.36 -1.62 0.38
CA ILE A 290 -7.60 -3.07 0.47
C ILE A 290 -7.72 -3.69 -0.92
N VAL A 291 -8.58 -3.11 -1.78
CA VAL A 291 -8.79 -3.63 -3.15
C VAL A 291 -7.50 -3.61 -3.94
N ALA A 292 -6.72 -2.53 -3.87
CA ALA A 292 -5.45 -2.44 -4.57
C ALA A 292 -4.36 -3.35 -3.96
N SER A 293 -4.40 -3.62 -2.64
CA SER A 293 -3.55 -4.64 -2.01
C SER A 293 -3.84 -6.03 -2.54
N LEU A 294 -5.13 -6.38 -2.66
CA LEU A 294 -5.56 -7.65 -3.25
C LEU A 294 -5.18 -7.72 -4.73
N ALA A 295 -5.32 -6.63 -5.49
CA ALA A 295 -4.89 -6.57 -6.88
C ALA A 295 -3.38 -6.78 -7.03
N ALA A 296 -2.57 -6.20 -6.14
CA ALA A 296 -1.11 -6.41 -6.13
C ALA A 296 -0.77 -7.87 -5.87
N PHE A 297 -1.46 -8.50 -4.91
CA PHE A 297 -1.34 -9.92 -4.63
C PHE A 297 -1.73 -10.78 -5.83
N THR A 298 -2.90 -10.58 -6.40
CA THR A 298 -3.39 -11.34 -7.56
C THR A 298 -2.44 -11.22 -8.75
N ALA A 299 -1.97 -10.01 -9.06
CA ALA A 299 -1.02 -9.79 -10.14
C ALA A 299 0.33 -10.49 -9.87
N THR A 300 0.78 -10.52 -8.61
CA THR A 300 1.99 -11.24 -8.20
C THR A 300 1.80 -12.75 -8.34
N ALA A 301 0.66 -13.28 -7.90
CA ALA A 301 0.32 -14.69 -8.01
C ALA A 301 0.29 -15.17 -9.47
N ILE A 302 -0.35 -14.39 -10.36
CA ILE A 302 -0.39 -14.67 -11.80
C ILE A 302 1.01 -14.73 -12.40
N ASN A 303 1.88 -13.77 -12.06
CA ASN A 303 3.25 -13.73 -12.55
C ASN A 303 4.07 -14.94 -12.08
N ILE A 304 3.90 -15.38 -10.83
CA ILE A 304 4.57 -16.56 -10.29
C ILE A 304 4.10 -17.83 -11.01
N MET A 305 2.79 -18.03 -11.13
CA MET A 305 2.22 -19.20 -11.82
C MET A 305 2.65 -19.26 -13.30
N ALA A 306 2.63 -18.11 -13.98
CA ALA A 306 3.09 -18.02 -15.36
C ALA A 306 4.58 -18.41 -15.49
N ALA A 307 5.42 -17.95 -14.57
CA ALA A 307 6.84 -18.31 -14.57
C ALA A 307 7.07 -19.80 -14.28
N GLU A 308 6.30 -20.41 -13.38
CA GLU A 308 6.36 -21.85 -13.11
C GLU A 308 5.95 -22.68 -14.33
N GLN A 309 4.89 -22.29 -15.03
CA GLN A 309 4.46 -22.95 -16.26
C GLN A 309 5.55 -22.89 -17.35
N LEU A 310 6.19 -21.74 -17.53
CA LEU A 310 7.29 -21.59 -18.49
C LEU A 310 8.50 -22.46 -18.11
N ARG A 311 8.83 -22.56 -16.81
CA ARG A 311 9.91 -23.45 -16.33
C ARG A 311 9.59 -24.91 -16.60
N ALA A 312 8.35 -25.34 -16.39
CA ALA A 312 7.92 -26.71 -16.66
C ALA A 312 7.98 -27.05 -18.17
N GLN A 313 7.66 -26.09 -19.04
CA GLN A 313 7.80 -26.28 -20.49
C GLN A 313 9.27 -26.40 -20.90
N ALA A 314 10.15 -25.55 -20.36
CA ALA A 314 11.59 -25.58 -20.68
C ALA A 314 12.25 -26.90 -20.28
N THR A 315 11.95 -27.43 -19.09
CA THR A 315 12.48 -28.73 -18.64
C THR A 315 11.94 -29.90 -19.48
N GLY A 316 10.68 -29.83 -19.91
CA GLY A 316 10.08 -30.79 -20.84
C GLY A 316 10.77 -30.80 -22.21
N THR A 317 11.11 -29.63 -22.76
CA THR A 317 11.83 -29.55 -24.04
C THR A 317 13.26 -30.06 -23.95
N ASP A 318 13.96 -29.78 -22.84
CA ASP A 318 15.33 -30.25 -22.62
C ASP A 318 15.42 -31.77 -22.50
N THR A 319 14.45 -32.39 -21.82
CA THR A 319 14.39 -33.85 -21.67
C THR A 319 14.13 -34.55 -23.00
N ILE A 320 13.23 -34.01 -23.84
CA ILE A 320 12.97 -34.52 -25.19
C ILE A 320 14.19 -34.35 -26.11
N SER A 321 14.90 -33.22 -26.03
CA SER A 321 16.12 -33.00 -26.81
C SER A 321 17.23 -34.01 -26.44
N LYS A 322 17.46 -34.21 -25.14
CA LYS A 322 18.44 -35.17 -24.64
C LYS A 322 18.10 -36.62 -25.03
N SER A 323 16.83 -37.00 -25.04
CA SER A 323 16.41 -38.35 -25.46
C SER A 323 16.62 -38.57 -26.97
N LYS A 324 16.29 -37.58 -27.81
CA LYS A 324 16.56 -37.64 -29.26
C LYS A 324 18.05 -37.73 -29.60
N LEU A 325 18.90 -36.99 -28.87
CA LEU A 325 20.35 -37.06 -29.05
C LEU A 325 20.92 -38.43 -28.66
N LYS A 326 20.44 -39.04 -27.56
CA LYS A 326 20.82 -40.41 -27.19
C LYS A 326 20.37 -41.43 -28.23
N ALA A 327 19.16 -41.32 -28.76
CA ALA A 327 18.64 -42.25 -29.76
C ALA A 327 19.38 -42.17 -31.10
N LYS A 328 20.04 -41.04 -31.41
CA LYS A 328 20.83 -40.86 -32.64
C LYS A 328 22.30 -41.25 -32.49
N ALA A 329 22.75 -41.54 -31.26
CA ALA A 329 24.11 -41.94 -30.93
C ALA A 329 24.28 -43.47 -30.80
N ILE A 330 23.19 -44.22 -30.93
CA ILE A 330 23.11 -45.68 -31.05
C ILE A 330 22.91 -46.01 -32.53
#